data_AF-A0A0X3P6E4-F1
#
_entry.id   AF-A0A0X3P6E4-F1
#
_cell.length_a   1.000
_cell.length_b   1.000
_cell.length_c   1.000
_cell.angle_alpha   90.00
_cell.angle_beta   90.00
_cell.angle_gamma   90.00
#
_symmetry.space_group_name_H-M   'P 1'
#
loop_
_entity.id
_entity.type
_entity.pdbx_description
1 polymer ?
#
loop_
_entity_poly.entity_id
_entity_poly.type
_entity_poly.pdbx_seq_one_letter_code
_entity_poly.pdbx_strand_id
1 'polypeptide(L)'
;MSRSELVAQPPDATDNPYWDQLKKIIRPPPKETEVQTEQFFYALPAKRSGKDQSNREDGGRRKSWKLRKFADGTPSDDTDDKSVNTNNPPVRNTQDGCWFCLGNPQVAKHLVVTIATQAYLAMPRGPLVKDHLLILTVGHYQNWMACPVSVRKDIDSYKTSLRAMYKAEGKAMVAFERNFKTHHYQLQVIPVPFCVAAEVKKAFLTLSQTLEGSPCRLESLPKSAALEDFSRPGVPYFYVELPTGEKLFNTIEKDHLASSDINFGRAVLASPEILNCPSRVNWRECLEEEAIETELTTELRKKFSKFEFT
;
A
#
# COMPACT_ATOMS: atom_id res chain seq x y z
N MET A 1 -21.35 -37.74 32.39
CA MET A 1 -22.27 -37.55 31.25
C MET A 1 -21.43 -37.40 29.99
N SER A 2 -21.71 -38.22 28.99
CA SER A 2 -21.03 -38.18 27.69
C SER A 2 -21.53 -36.98 26.87
N ARG A 3 -20.71 -36.48 25.94
CA ARG A 3 -21.11 -35.36 25.05
C ARG A 3 -22.38 -35.68 24.25
N SER A 4 -22.61 -36.96 23.94
CA SER A 4 -23.83 -37.45 23.29
C SER A 4 -25.08 -37.29 24.17
N GLU A 5 -24.97 -37.46 25.48
CA GLU A 5 -26.11 -37.30 26.40
C GLU A 5 -26.50 -35.83 26.59
N LEU A 6 -25.55 -34.90 26.44
CA LEU A 6 -25.79 -33.45 26.57
C LEU A 6 -26.47 -32.82 25.35
N VAL A 7 -26.46 -33.50 24.19
CA VAL A 7 -26.99 -32.99 22.92
C VAL A 7 -28.26 -33.75 22.50
N ALA A 8 -28.63 -34.79 23.25
CA ALA A 8 -29.86 -35.53 23.00
C ALA A 8 -31.08 -34.63 23.26
N GLN A 9 -31.89 -34.40 22.24
CA GLN A 9 -33.15 -33.67 22.40
C GLN A 9 -34.17 -34.54 23.15
N PRO A 10 -34.99 -33.95 24.04
CA PRO A 10 -36.04 -34.66 24.73
C PRO A 10 -37.10 -35.17 23.73
N PRO A 11 -37.79 -36.29 24.04
CA PRO A 11 -38.67 -36.99 23.10
C PRO A 11 -39.92 -36.21 22.66
N ASP A 12 -40.22 -35.09 23.31
CA ASP A 12 -41.42 -34.28 23.09
C ASP A 12 -41.13 -32.95 22.34
N ALA A 13 -39.97 -32.86 21.68
CA ALA A 13 -39.60 -31.71 20.88
C ALA A 13 -40.26 -31.79 19.49
N THR A 14 -41.17 -30.86 19.20
CA THR A 14 -41.71 -30.65 17.84
C THR A 14 -40.65 -30.07 16.91
N ASP A 15 -40.33 -30.80 15.85
CA ASP A 15 -39.38 -30.39 14.83
C ASP A 15 -39.86 -29.15 14.06
N ASN A 16 -38.94 -28.20 13.83
CA ASN A 16 -39.20 -26.99 13.06
C ASN A 16 -39.44 -27.35 11.57
N PRO A 17 -40.63 -27.08 11.00
CA PRO A 17 -40.99 -27.49 9.64
C PRO A 17 -40.19 -26.79 8.53
N TYR A 18 -39.35 -25.80 8.88
CA TYR A 18 -38.53 -25.04 7.93
C TYR A 18 -37.06 -25.49 7.84
N TRP A 19 -36.68 -26.60 8.51
CA TRP A 19 -35.30 -27.10 8.51
C TRP A 19 -34.73 -27.34 7.10
N ASP A 20 -35.53 -27.86 6.18
CA ASP A 20 -35.08 -28.16 4.82
C ASP A 20 -34.88 -26.91 3.96
N GLN A 21 -35.52 -25.79 4.31
CA GLN A 21 -35.30 -24.50 3.67
C GLN A 21 -34.06 -23.82 4.24
N LEU A 22 -33.83 -23.92 5.56
CA LEU A 22 -32.61 -23.40 6.20
C LEU A 22 -31.35 -24.10 5.69
N LYS A 23 -31.36 -25.43 5.51
CA LYS A 23 -30.23 -26.18 4.94
C LYS A 23 -29.86 -25.73 3.51
N LYS A 24 -30.82 -25.19 2.75
CA LYS A 24 -30.59 -24.66 1.39
C LYS A 24 -30.08 -23.22 1.38
N ILE A 25 -30.32 -22.46 2.45
CA ILE A 25 -29.93 -21.04 2.58
C ILE A 25 -28.56 -20.90 3.29
N ILE A 26 -28.23 -21.83 4.19
CA ILE A 26 -26.96 -21.86 4.91
C ILE A 26 -25.84 -22.29 3.94
N ARG A 27 -25.05 -21.31 3.49
CA ARG A 27 -23.73 -21.60 2.91
C ARG A 27 -22.85 -22.21 4.00
N PRO A 28 -22.04 -23.25 3.71
CA PRO A 28 -21.10 -23.75 4.70
C PRO A 28 -20.20 -22.58 5.14
N PRO A 29 -19.87 -22.47 6.44
CA PRO A 29 -18.85 -21.54 6.87
C PRO A 29 -17.55 -21.85 6.09
N PRO A 30 -16.76 -20.83 5.71
CA PRO A 30 -15.45 -21.10 5.15
C PRO A 30 -14.70 -22.02 6.13
N LYS A 31 -14.10 -23.09 5.61
CA LYS A 31 -13.23 -23.95 6.41
C LYS A 31 -12.21 -23.04 7.08
N GLU A 32 -12.18 -23.05 8.41
CA GLU A 32 -11.05 -22.52 9.18
C GLU A 32 -9.83 -23.31 8.72
N THR A 33 -9.06 -22.73 7.79
CA THR A 33 -7.74 -23.27 7.47
C THR A 33 -6.86 -22.93 8.65
N GLU A 34 -6.44 -23.97 9.37
CA GLU A 34 -5.35 -23.94 10.32
C GLU A 34 -4.24 -23.03 9.78
N VAL A 35 -3.73 -22.18 10.68
CA VAL A 35 -2.58 -21.32 10.44
C VAL A 35 -1.41 -22.21 10.03
N GLN A 36 -1.24 -22.42 8.72
CA GLN A 36 -0.06 -23.06 8.17
C GLN A 36 1.08 -22.04 8.20
N THR A 37 1.84 -22.09 9.28
CA THR A 37 3.21 -21.60 9.36
C THR A 37 4.08 -22.37 8.37
N GLU A 38 4.04 -22.01 7.09
CA GLU A 38 5.04 -22.45 6.12
C GLU A 38 6.07 -21.35 5.91
N GLN A 39 6.92 -21.19 6.93
CA GLN A 39 8.28 -20.71 6.76
C GLN A 39 9.22 -21.90 6.88
N PHE A 40 10.21 -21.96 5.98
CA PHE A 40 11.40 -22.84 5.98
C PHE A 40 11.24 -24.27 5.46
N PHE A 41 11.35 -24.45 4.14
CA PHE A 41 12.07 -25.61 3.58
C PHE A 41 12.90 -25.16 2.36
N TYR A 42 14.22 -25.06 2.54
CA TYR A 42 15.19 -24.89 1.45
C TYR A 42 15.30 -26.20 0.67
N ALA A 43 14.72 -26.26 -0.53
CA ALA A 43 14.99 -27.33 -1.49
C ALA A 43 16.24 -26.99 -2.31
N LEU A 44 17.39 -27.53 -1.91
CA LEU A 44 18.59 -27.61 -2.74
C LEU A 44 18.36 -28.60 -3.90
N PRO A 45 18.53 -28.23 -5.18
CA PRO A 45 18.59 -29.24 -6.23
C PRO A 45 19.96 -29.93 -6.24
N ALA A 46 19.91 -31.25 -6.03
CA ALA A 46 21.02 -32.18 -6.11
C ALA A 46 21.65 -32.24 -7.52
N LYS A 47 22.97 -32.48 -7.54
CA LYS A 47 23.80 -32.80 -8.70
C LYS A 47 23.12 -33.76 -9.68
N ARG A 48 23.18 -33.44 -10.98
CA ARG A 48 23.16 -34.44 -12.06
C ARG A 48 24.44 -34.34 -12.88
N SER A 49 25.21 -35.42 -12.84
CA SER A 49 26.40 -35.67 -13.65
C SER A 49 26.04 -36.38 -14.95
N GLY A 50 26.51 -35.81 -16.07
CA GLY A 50 27.08 -36.47 -17.27
C GLY A 50 26.27 -37.49 -18.07
N LYS A 51 26.01 -37.19 -19.36
CA LYS A 51 26.75 -37.80 -20.50
C LYS A 51 26.42 -37.13 -21.84
N ASP A 52 27.48 -37.00 -22.66
CA ASP A 52 27.52 -36.52 -24.05
C ASP A 52 26.64 -37.30 -25.03
N GLN A 53 26.21 -36.62 -26.12
CA GLN A 53 26.49 -37.02 -27.51
C GLN A 53 26.11 -35.95 -28.57
N SER A 54 27.15 -35.37 -29.17
CA SER A 54 27.40 -35.08 -30.60
C SER A 54 26.31 -34.62 -31.62
N ASN A 55 26.65 -33.49 -32.26
CA ASN A 55 26.75 -33.19 -33.71
C ASN A 55 25.59 -32.59 -34.55
N ARG A 56 25.99 -31.48 -35.21
CA ARG A 56 25.73 -31.00 -36.60
C ARG A 56 24.47 -30.17 -36.96
N GLU A 57 24.76 -28.89 -37.26
CA GLU A 57 24.44 -28.07 -38.45
C GLU A 57 23.07 -28.18 -39.15
N ASP A 58 22.36 -27.05 -39.24
CA ASP A 58 22.17 -26.25 -40.48
C ASP A 58 20.79 -25.53 -40.54
N GLY A 59 20.78 -24.35 -41.18
CA GLY A 59 19.68 -23.92 -42.05
C GLY A 59 18.42 -23.31 -41.41
N GLY A 60 18.33 -21.98 -41.42
CA GLY A 60 17.15 -21.25 -40.94
C GLY A 60 15.91 -21.25 -41.85
N ARG A 61 14.78 -20.78 -41.31
CA ARG A 61 13.82 -19.89 -42.01
C ARG A 61 12.67 -19.47 -41.08
N ARG A 62 12.44 -18.16 -41.03
CA ARG A 62 11.16 -17.54 -40.65
C ARG A 62 10.05 -18.03 -41.59
N LYS A 63 8.85 -18.28 -41.06
CA LYS A 63 7.60 -17.53 -41.34
C LYS A 63 6.32 -18.34 -41.05
N SER A 64 5.34 -17.55 -40.62
CA SER A 64 3.92 -17.59 -41.01
C SER A 64 2.93 -18.25 -40.04
N TRP A 65 2.24 -17.36 -39.34
CA TRP A 65 0.85 -17.47 -38.90
C TRP A 65 -0.03 -18.13 -39.98
N LYS A 66 -0.74 -19.20 -39.62
CA LYS A 66 -1.90 -19.69 -40.39
C LYS A 66 -3.11 -19.79 -39.49
N LEU A 67 -4.09 -18.95 -39.83
CA LEU A 67 -5.47 -18.93 -39.42
C LEU A 67 -6.20 -20.18 -39.98
N ARG A 68 -6.95 -20.91 -39.15
CA ARG A 68 -7.98 -21.89 -39.54
C ARG A 68 -9.13 -21.75 -38.54
N LYS A 69 -10.25 -21.10 -38.88
CA LYS A 69 -11.45 -21.56 -39.61
C LYS A 69 -12.14 -22.80 -38.98
N PHE A 70 -13.38 -22.53 -38.51
CA PHE A 70 -14.40 -23.44 -37.99
C PHE A 70 -14.92 -24.45 -39.01
N ALA A 71 -15.28 -25.66 -38.57
CA ALA A 71 -16.32 -26.51 -39.16
C ALA A 71 -16.79 -27.61 -38.16
N ASP A 72 -18.04 -28.00 -38.34
CA ASP A 72 -19.02 -28.77 -37.54
C ASP A 72 -18.77 -30.29 -37.40
N GLY A 73 -19.43 -30.93 -36.42
CA GLY A 73 -19.77 -32.38 -36.45
C GLY A 73 -19.48 -33.20 -35.16
N THR A 74 -20.55 -33.75 -34.55
CA THR A 74 -20.71 -34.38 -33.21
C THR A 74 -20.29 -35.88 -33.10
N PRO A 75 -20.60 -36.64 -32.01
CA PRO A 75 -19.83 -36.80 -30.77
C PRO A 75 -19.38 -38.27 -30.53
N SER A 76 -18.27 -38.51 -29.83
CA SER A 76 -18.05 -39.82 -29.19
C SER A 76 -17.53 -39.66 -27.77
N ASP A 77 -18.25 -40.36 -26.89
CA ASP A 77 -18.04 -40.60 -25.48
C ASP A 77 -16.66 -41.22 -25.25
N ASP A 78 -15.85 -40.61 -24.39
CA ASP A 78 -14.92 -41.32 -23.51
C ASP A 78 -14.36 -40.33 -22.47
N THR A 79 -14.62 -40.68 -21.23
CA THR A 79 -14.22 -40.04 -19.98
C THR A 79 -12.70 -39.90 -19.86
N ASP A 80 -12.21 -38.69 -19.61
CA ASP A 80 -11.19 -38.49 -18.58
C ASP A 80 -10.99 -37.02 -18.18
N ASP A 81 -11.05 -36.83 -16.87
CA ASP A 81 -10.96 -35.63 -16.06
C ASP A 81 -9.57 -34.98 -16.13
N LYS A 82 -9.43 -33.83 -16.82
CA LYS A 82 -8.41 -32.78 -16.55
C LYS A 82 -8.83 -31.40 -17.10
N SER A 83 -9.79 -30.72 -16.45
CA SER A 83 -9.96 -29.27 -16.68
C SER A 83 -8.92 -28.48 -15.86
N VAL A 84 -7.66 -28.48 -16.30
CA VAL A 84 -6.71 -27.45 -15.90
C VAL A 84 -7.17 -26.16 -16.59
N ASN A 85 -7.91 -25.33 -15.87
CA ASN A 85 -8.33 -24.01 -16.34
C ASN A 85 -7.08 -23.11 -16.46
N THR A 86 -6.40 -23.18 -17.60
CA THR A 86 -5.19 -22.39 -17.95
C THR A 86 -5.48 -20.93 -18.30
N ASN A 87 -6.65 -20.41 -17.92
CA ASN A 87 -7.05 -19.02 -18.22
C ASN A 87 -7.15 -18.12 -17.00
N ASN A 88 -6.70 -18.55 -15.82
CA ASN A 88 -6.41 -17.58 -14.76
C ASN A 88 -4.97 -17.09 -14.96
N PRO A 89 -4.72 -15.82 -15.31
CA PRO A 89 -3.36 -15.29 -15.25
C PRO A 89 -2.83 -15.58 -13.84
N PRO A 90 -1.55 -16.00 -13.68
CA PRO A 90 -0.99 -16.19 -12.36
C PRO A 90 -1.28 -14.92 -11.57
N VAL A 91 -1.92 -15.04 -10.40
CA VAL A 91 -2.08 -13.94 -9.47
C VAL A 91 -0.66 -13.50 -9.17
N ARG A 92 -0.16 -12.49 -9.90
CA ARG A 92 1.13 -11.90 -9.60
C ARG A 92 1.00 -11.43 -8.17
N ASN A 93 1.86 -11.95 -7.31
CA ASN A 93 1.92 -11.49 -5.93
C ASN A 93 2.09 -9.97 -6.03
N THR A 94 1.10 -9.20 -5.60
CA THR A 94 1.11 -7.73 -5.72
C THR A 94 2.31 -7.09 -5.00
N GLN A 95 2.99 -7.90 -4.18
CA GLN A 95 4.19 -7.58 -3.42
C GLN A 95 5.48 -7.60 -4.27
N ASP A 96 5.58 -8.46 -5.30
CA ASP A 96 6.84 -8.67 -6.05
C ASP A 96 7.25 -7.43 -6.87
N GLY A 97 6.29 -6.58 -7.20
CA GLY A 97 6.50 -5.31 -7.91
C GLY A 97 6.48 -4.06 -7.03
N CYS A 98 6.26 -4.19 -5.71
CA CYS A 98 6.04 -3.04 -4.85
C CYS A 98 7.35 -2.44 -4.35
N TRP A 99 7.57 -1.14 -4.60
CA TRP A 99 8.79 -0.41 -4.22
C TRP A 99 8.92 -0.09 -2.73
N PHE A 100 7.87 -0.36 -1.94
CA PHE A 100 7.83 -0.10 -0.50
C PHE A 100 7.75 -1.40 0.33
N CYS A 101 7.63 -2.56 -0.29
CA CYS A 101 7.65 -3.82 0.45
C CYS A 101 9.09 -4.19 0.81
N LEU A 102 9.41 -4.30 2.10
CA LEU A 102 10.74 -4.70 2.57
C LEU A 102 11.16 -6.11 2.12
N GLY A 103 10.19 -6.98 1.80
CA GLY A 103 10.42 -8.30 1.23
C GLY A 103 10.83 -8.27 -0.26
N ASN A 104 10.65 -7.15 -0.96
CA ASN A 104 11.06 -7.02 -2.36
C ASN A 104 12.58 -6.79 -2.46
N PRO A 105 13.35 -7.61 -3.20
CA PRO A 105 14.80 -7.40 -3.36
C PRO A 105 15.16 -6.07 -4.03
N GLN A 106 14.25 -5.46 -4.81
CA GLN A 106 14.47 -4.18 -5.48
C GLN A 106 14.20 -2.95 -4.59
N VAL A 107 13.80 -3.14 -3.33
CA VAL A 107 13.57 -2.04 -2.40
C VAL A 107 14.87 -1.30 -2.10
N ALA A 108 14.81 0.02 -2.09
CA ALA A 108 15.94 0.90 -1.77
C ALA A 108 16.25 0.89 -0.26
N LYS A 109 16.92 -0.17 0.22
CA LYS A 109 17.18 -0.39 1.65
C LYS A 109 18.01 0.72 2.30
N HIS A 110 18.86 1.41 1.54
CA HIS A 110 19.69 2.50 2.04
C HIS A 110 18.87 3.69 2.55
N LEU A 111 17.63 3.87 2.05
CA LEU A 111 16.72 4.95 2.43
C LEU A 111 15.96 4.69 3.74
N VAL A 112 16.00 3.46 4.28
CA VAL A 112 15.29 3.12 5.52
C VAL A 112 15.97 3.78 6.71
N VAL A 113 15.24 4.54 7.53
CA VAL A 113 15.77 5.23 8.71
C VAL A 113 15.70 4.32 9.93
N THR A 114 14.51 3.88 10.30
CA THR A 114 14.26 2.98 11.45
C THR A 114 13.04 2.12 11.15
N ILE A 115 12.92 0.98 11.83
CA ILE A 115 11.85 0.00 11.65
C ILE A 115 11.27 -0.33 13.04
N ALA A 116 9.98 -0.09 13.23
CA ALA A 116 9.22 -0.54 14.39
C ALA A 116 8.63 -1.93 14.13
N THR A 117 7.61 -2.31 14.89
CA THR A 117 7.02 -3.65 14.78
C THR A 117 6.16 -3.78 13.51
N GLN A 118 5.37 -2.75 13.18
CA GLN A 118 4.37 -2.78 12.11
C GLN A 118 4.48 -1.63 11.10
N ALA A 119 5.26 -0.61 11.41
CA ALA A 119 5.56 0.51 10.52
C ALA A 119 7.07 0.80 10.51
N TYR A 120 7.54 1.53 9.51
CA TYR A 120 8.92 1.97 9.43
C TYR A 120 9.02 3.36 8.81
N LEU A 121 10.13 4.04 9.12
CA LEU A 121 10.48 5.33 8.54
C LEU A 121 11.47 5.16 7.40
N ALA A 122 11.27 5.91 6.32
CA ALA A 122 12.21 5.97 5.21
C ALA A 122 12.29 7.38 4.61
N MET A 123 13.42 7.70 4.01
CA MET A 123 13.55 8.88 3.15
C MET A 123 12.92 8.58 1.78
N PRO A 124 12.12 9.49 1.20
CA PRO A 124 11.66 9.34 -0.18
C PRO A 124 12.80 9.62 -1.17
N ARG A 125 12.77 8.95 -2.32
CA ARG A 125 13.56 9.38 -3.49
C ARG A 125 13.11 10.77 -3.92
N GLY A 126 14.07 11.65 -4.18
CA GLY A 126 13.80 13.05 -4.51
C GLY A 126 13.03 13.78 -3.40
N PRO A 127 13.62 14.00 -2.22
CA PRO A 127 12.95 14.69 -1.13
C PRO A 127 12.74 16.19 -1.44
N LEU A 128 11.60 16.76 -1.02
CA LEU A 128 11.34 18.20 -1.16
C LEU A 128 12.30 19.03 -0.30
N VAL A 129 12.61 18.53 0.89
CA VAL A 129 13.55 19.11 1.87
C VAL A 129 14.37 17.97 2.49
N LYS A 130 15.56 18.26 3.02
CA LYS A 130 16.46 17.24 3.60
C LYS A 130 15.79 16.36 4.68
N ASP A 131 14.83 16.94 5.39
CA ASP A 131 14.08 16.30 6.46
C ASP A 131 12.73 15.70 6.00
N HIS A 132 12.54 15.48 4.71
CA HIS A 132 11.35 14.83 4.20
C HIS A 132 11.39 13.33 4.53
N LEU A 133 10.39 12.83 5.24
CA LEU A 133 10.27 11.43 5.63
C LEU A 133 8.94 10.82 5.20
N LEU A 134 8.95 9.51 5.01
CA LEU A 134 7.78 8.67 4.80
C LEU A 134 7.55 7.79 6.02
N ILE A 135 6.32 7.73 6.50
CA ILE A 135 5.86 6.62 7.34
C ILE A 135 5.20 5.60 6.44
N LEU A 136 5.73 4.38 6.45
CA LEU A 136 5.32 3.25 5.62
C LEU A 136 4.94 2.09 6.52
N THR A 137 4.01 1.24 6.07
CA THR A 137 3.67 0.01 6.79
C THR A 137 4.63 -1.12 6.43
N VAL A 138 4.97 -1.99 7.37
CA VAL A 138 5.74 -3.21 7.07
C VAL A 138 4.89 -4.17 6.23
N GLY A 139 3.62 -4.34 6.62
CA GLY A 139 2.64 -5.09 5.83
C GLY A 139 2.16 -4.34 4.58
N HIS A 140 1.69 -5.07 3.57
CA HIS A 140 1.16 -4.49 2.33
C HIS A 140 -0.29 -4.03 2.52
N TYR A 141 -0.46 -2.85 3.14
CA TYR A 141 -1.75 -2.17 3.25
C TYR A 141 -1.80 -1.04 2.23
N GLN A 142 -2.95 -0.81 1.59
CA GLN A 142 -3.05 0.24 0.57
C GLN A 142 -3.22 1.65 1.17
N ASN A 143 -3.99 1.77 2.26
CA ASN A 143 -4.42 3.03 2.85
C ASN A 143 -4.65 2.92 4.36
N TRP A 144 -4.86 4.06 5.03
CA TRP A 144 -5.12 4.13 6.47
C TRP A 144 -6.29 3.24 6.92
N MET A 145 -7.39 3.23 6.16
CA MET A 145 -8.60 2.48 6.52
C MET A 145 -8.35 0.97 6.52
N ALA A 146 -7.46 0.48 5.64
CA ALA A 146 -7.07 -0.92 5.58
C ALA A 146 -6.10 -1.34 6.69
N CYS A 147 -5.49 -0.39 7.40
CA CYS A 147 -4.51 -0.69 8.45
C CYS A 147 -5.21 -1.16 9.74
N PRO A 148 -4.80 -2.29 10.34
CA PRO A 148 -5.23 -2.70 11.68
C PRO A 148 -4.81 -1.72 12.78
N VAL A 149 -5.44 -1.81 13.95
CA VAL A 149 -5.18 -0.92 15.10
C VAL A 149 -3.70 -0.97 15.55
N SER A 150 -3.07 -2.14 15.51
CA SER A 150 -1.64 -2.29 15.84
C SER A 150 -0.73 -1.46 14.92
N VAL A 151 -1.01 -1.48 13.62
CA VAL A 151 -0.28 -0.71 12.61
C VAL A 151 -0.49 0.79 12.81
N ARG A 152 -1.74 1.21 13.06
CA ARG A 152 -2.08 2.62 13.31
C ARG A 152 -1.39 3.17 14.55
N LYS A 153 -1.27 2.37 15.61
CA LYS A 153 -0.55 2.74 16.84
C LYS A 153 0.93 3.05 16.57
N ASP A 154 1.61 2.25 15.75
CA ASP A 154 3.00 2.52 15.36
C ASP A 154 3.10 3.79 14.51
N ILE A 155 2.17 3.99 13.57
CA ILE A 155 2.11 5.22 12.76
C ILE A 155 1.94 6.46 13.65
N ASP A 156 1.03 6.43 14.62
CA ASP A 156 0.80 7.56 15.54
C ASP A 156 1.98 7.79 16.48
N SER A 157 2.69 6.73 16.88
CA SER A 157 3.93 6.84 17.66
C SER A 157 5.03 7.54 16.84
N TYR A 158 5.20 7.17 15.57
CA TYR A 158 6.10 7.87 14.65
C TYR A 158 5.72 9.33 14.46
N LYS A 159 4.43 9.64 14.23
CA LYS A 159 3.95 11.03 14.12
C LYS A 159 4.27 11.84 15.36
N THR A 160 4.15 11.24 16.55
CA THR A 160 4.46 11.90 17.83
C THR A 160 5.95 12.21 17.95
N SER A 161 6.82 11.23 17.68
CA SER A 161 8.28 11.41 17.70
C SER A 161 8.77 12.42 16.66
N LEU A 162 8.25 12.35 15.43
CA LEU A 162 8.59 13.30 14.38
C LEU A 162 8.14 14.72 14.72
N ARG A 163 6.96 14.88 15.32
CA ARG A 163 6.49 16.19 15.78
C ARG A 163 7.40 16.78 16.85
N ALA A 164 7.88 15.96 17.79
CA ALA A 164 8.86 16.39 18.79
C ALA A 164 10.20 16.78 18.15
N MET A 165 10.70 15.97 17.22
CA MET A 165 11.94 16.22 16.48
C MET A 165 11.88 17.54 15.71
N TYR A 166 10.84 17.77 14.91
CA TYR A 166 10.71 19.00 14.12
C TYR A 166 10.48 20.23 15.00
N LYS A 167 9.73 20.08 16.10
CA LYS A 167 9.53 21.18 17.05
C LYS A 167 10.85 21.63 17.68
N ALA A 168 11.76 20.70 18.00
CA ALA A 168 13.08 21.03 18.53
C ALA A 168 13.95 21.85 17.55
N GLU A 169 13.62 21.81 16.26
CA GLU A 169 14.30 22.57 15.20
C GLU A 169 13.55 23.83 14.74
N GLY A 170 12.46 24.21 15.45
CA GLY A 170 11.64 25.35 15.03
C GLY A 170 10.88 25.11 13.72
N LYS A 171 10.58 23.85 13.41
CA LYS A 171 9.79 23.44 12.24
C LYS A 171 8.43 22.87 12.66
N ALA A 172 7.47 23.01 11.77
CA ALA A 172 6.11 22.52 11.91
C ALA A 172 5.89 21.31 10.98
N MET A 173 5.31 20.23 11.51
CA MET A 173 5.07 19.00 10.75
C MET A 173 3.78 19.12 9.94
N VAL A 174 3.87 18.87 8.63
CA VAL A 174 2.71 18.63 7.75
C VAL A 174 2.77 17.18 7.30
N ALA A 175 1.68 16.45 7.44
CA ALA A 175 1.60 15.08 6.94
C ALA A 175 0.46 14.94 5.94
N PHE A 176 0.65 14.22 4.84
CA PHE A 176 -0.43 13.95 3.89
C PHE A 176 -0.39 12.53 3.35
N GLU A 177 -1.57 11.96 3.13
CA GLU A 177 -1.76 10.65 2.55
C GLU A 177 -2.50 10.79 1.23
N ARG A 178 -2.04 10.02 0.24
CA ARG A 178 -2.71 9.87 -1.03
C ARG A 178 -3.20 8.43 -1.18
N ASN A 179 -4.50 8.20 -1.09
CA ASN A 179 -5.11 6.91 -1.39
C ASN A 179 -5.63 6.86 -2.84
N PHE A 180 -4.73 7.04 -3.80
CA PHE A 180 -4.97 6.77 -5.21
C PHE A 180 -3.66 6.54 -5.95
N LYS A 181 -3.71 5.72 -7.02
CA LYS A 181 -2.51 5.32 -7.79
C LYS A 181 -1.37 4.84 -6.87
N THR A 182 -1.74 4.12 -5.81
CA THR A 182 -0.82 3.56 -4.80
C THR A 182 -1.28 2.17 -4.42
N HIS A 183 -0.33 1.29 -4.14
CA HIS A 183 -0.57 -0.08 -3.66
C HIS A 183 -0.11 -0.28 -2.21
N HIS A 184 0.69 0.65 -1.69
CA HIS A 184 1.27 0.59 -0.35
C HIS A 184 0.99 1.90 0.37
N TYR A 185 0.70 1.80 1.67
CA TYR A 185 0.39 2.92 2.53
C TYR A 185 1.61 3.81 2.66
N GLN A 186 1.46 5.08 2.30
CA GLN A 186 2.49 6.08 2.43
C GLN A 186 1.92 7.36 3.02
N LEU A 187 2.38 7.69 4.23
CA LEU A 187 2.15 8.99 4.82
C LEU A 187 3.41 9.82 4.62
N GLN A 188 3.30 10.85 3.78
CA GLN A 188 4.39 11.77 3.49
C GLN A 188 4.44 12.80 4.61
N VAL A 189 5.59 12.96 5.26
CA VAL A 189 5.79 13.86 6.40
C VAL A 189 6.84 14.89 6.04
N ILE A 190 6.40 16.13 5.88
CA ILE A 190 7.23 17.24 5.41
C ILE A 190 7.24 18.33 6.47
N PRO A 191 8.42 18.65 7.03
CA PRO A 191 8.55 19.80 7.91
C PRO A 191 8.58 21.10 7.10
N VAL A 192 7.86 22.10 7.59
CA VAL A 192 7.90 23.48 7.08
C VAL A 192 8.43 24.41 8.17
N PRO A 193 9.05 25.55 7.83
CA PRO A 193 9.42 26.56 8.83
C PRO A 193 8.21 26.99 9.66
N PHE A 194 8.38 27.18 10.97
CA PHE A 194 7.25 27.55 11.84
C PHE A 194 6.57 28.87 11.42
N CYS A 195 7.32 29.81 10.85
CA CYS A 195 6.79 31.10 10.38
C CYS A 195 5.75 30.98 9.26
N VAL A 196 5.79 29.92 8.45
CA VAL A 196 4.83 29.70 7.35
C VAL A 196 3.72 28.72 7.71
N ALA A 197 3.73 28.15 8.92
CA ALA A 197 2.80 27.11 9.33
C ALA A 197 1.32 27.53 9.25
N ALA A 198 1.03 28.82 9.46
CA ALA A 198 -0.32 29.38 9.36
C ALA A 198 -0.85 29.40 7.91
N GLU A 199 0.03 29.57 6.93
CA GLU A 199 -0.35 29.66 5.51
C GLU A 199 -0.64 28.29 4.89
N VAL A 200 -0.13 27.21 5.47
CA VAL A 200 -0.28 25.84 4.95
C VAL A 200 -1.76 25.49 4.69
N LYS A 201 -2.65 25.80 5.65
CA LYS A 201 -4.09 25.50 5.51
C LYS A 201 -4.69 26.23 4.31
N LYS A 202 -4.39 27.53 4.19
CA LYS A 202 -4.88 28.37 3.09
C LYS A 202 -4.34 27.88 1.75
N ALA A 203 -3.06 27.53 1.68
CA ALA A 203 -2.43 27.00 0.48
C ALA A 203 -3.12 25.71 0.00
N PHE A 204 -3.35 24.74 0.89
CA PHE A 204 -4.07 23.50 0.53
C PHE A 204 -5.50 23.78 0.05
N LEU A 205 -6.26 24.62 0.77
CA LEU A 205 -7.65 24.92 0.39
C LEU A 205 -7.74 25.64 -0.95
N THR A 206 -6.83 26.59 -1.21
CA THR A 206 -6.81 27.38 -2.44
C THR A 206 -6.37 26.52 -3.62
N LEU A 207 -5.21 25.85 -3.50
CA LEU A 207 -4.66 25.04 -4.58
C LEU A 207 -5.49 23.78 -4.85
N SER A 208 -6.27 23.30 -3.88
CA SER A 208 -7.25 22.23 -4.14
C SER A 208 -8.38 22.63 -5.12
N GLN A 209 -8.57 23.93 -5.33
CA GLN A 209 -9.62 24.47 -6.21
C GLN A 209 -9.03 25.05 -7.50
N THR A 210 -7.83 25.61 -7.44
CA THR A 210 -7.24 26.36 -8.55
C THR A 210 -6.19 25.59 -9.35
N LEU A 211 -5.54 24.59 -8.74
CA LEU A 211 -4.46 23.86 -9.40
C LEU A 211 -5.04 22.78 -10.33
N GLU A 212 -4.62 22.81 -11.59
CA GLU A 212 -4.93 21.75 -12.54
C GLU A 212 -4.36 20.40 -12.07
N GLY A 213 -5.14 19.33 -12.20
CA GLY A 213 -4.76 18.02 -11.68
C GLY A 213 -4.94 17.87 -10.17
N SER A 214 -5.53 18.83 -9.48
CA SER A 214 -5.97 18.63 -8.09
C SER A 214 -6.94 17.43 -8.00
N PRO A 215 -6.74 16.51 -7.05
CA PRO A 215 -7.53 15.29 -6.99
C PRO A 215 -8.97 15.52 -6.50
N CYS A 216 -9.17 16.51 -5.62
CA CYS A 216 -10.45 16.81 -5.01
C CYS A 216 -10.39 18.18 -4.31
N ARG A 217 -11.55 18.82 -4.15
CA ARG A 217 -11.68 20.03 -3.34
C ARG A 217 -11.56 19.68 -1.86
N LEU A 218 -10.57 20.21 -1.15
CA LEU A 218 -10.35 19.85 0.25
C LEU A 218 -11.30 20.59 1.20
N GLU A 219 -11.73 19.89 2.24
CA GLU A 219 -12.59 20.43 3.29
C GLU A 219 -11.95 20.21 4.67
N SER A 220 -12.24 21.12 5.61
CA SER A 220 -11.70 21.03 6.96
C SER A 220 -12.55 20.08 7.80
N LEU A 221 -11.90 19.09 8.40
CA LEU A 221 -12.54 18.19 9.37
C LEU A 221 -12.29 18.66 10.81
N PRO A 222 -13.22 18.38 11.74
CA PRO A 222 -12.98 18.55 13.17
C PRO A 222 -11.78 17.70 13.64
N LYS A 223 -11.03 18.19 14.64
CA LYS A 223 -9.82 17.50 15.14
C LYS A 223 -10.11 16.10 15.67
N SER A 224 -11.27 15.91 16.30
CA SER A 224 -11.72 14.64 16.89
C SER A 224 -12.29 13.66 15.87
N ALA A 225 -12.51 14.09 14.62
CA ALA A 225 -13.20 13.27 13.64
C ALA A 225 -12.30 12.15 13.11
N ALA A 226 -12.86 10.95 12.98
CA ALA A 226 -12.18 9.80 12.40
C ALA A 226 -12.36 9.83 10.87
N LEU A 227 -11.39 9.32 10.11
CA LEU A 227 -11.51 9.30 8.64
C LEU A 227 -12.62 8.34 8.19
N GLU A 228 -12.88 7.33 8.99
CA GLU A 228 -13.91 6.31 8.82
C GLU A 228 -15.33 6.90 8.85
N ASP A 229 -15.51 8.07 9.48
CA ASP A 229 -16.80 8.77 9.51
C ASP A 229 -17.14 9.39 8.15
N PHE A 230 -16.14 9.68 7.31
CA PHE A 230 -16.29 10.39 6.04
C PHE A 230 -16.04 9.53 4.80
N SER A 231 -15.45 8.35 4.94
CA SER A 231 -15.13 7.49 3.81
C SER A 231 -15.08 6.02 4.17
N ARG A 232 -15.20 5.18 3.15
CA ARG A 232 -15.26 3.73 3.26
C ARG A 232 -14.06 3.07 2.59
N PRO A 233 -13.66 1.86 3.02
CA PRO A 233 -12.64 1.09 2.33
C PRO A 233 -12.94 0.97 0.83
N GLY A 234 -11.91 1.21 0.01
CA GLY A 234 -12.01 1.15 -1.46
C GLY A 234 -12.39 2.46 -2.14
N VAL A 235 -12.76 3.50 -1.39
CA VAL A 235 -12.98 4.84 -1.96
C VAL A 235 -11.67 5.63 -1.98
N PRO A 236 -11.20 6.10 -3.15
CA PRO A 236 -10.01 6.93 -3.23
C PRO A 236 -10.21 8.27 -2.50
N TYR A 237 -9.16 8.76 -1.84
CA TYR A 237 -9.22 10.02 -1.10
C TYR A 237 -7.85 10.72 -1.04
N PHE A 238 -7.89 12.00 -0.66
CA PHE A 238 -6.73 12.76 -0.27
C PHE A 238 -6.90 13.28 1.15
N TYR A 239 -5.87 13.12 1.98
CA TYR A 239 -5.87 13.48 3.39
C TYR A 239 -4.64 14.33 3.73
N VAL A 240 -4.84 15.35 4.56
CA VAL A 240 -3.76 16.20 5.09
C VAL A 240 -3.99 16.40 6.59
N GLU A 241 -2.92 16.27 7.35
CA GLU A 241 -2.84 16.66 8.76
C GLU A 241 -1.98 17.91 8.88
N LEU A 242 -2.59 18.98 9.40
CA LEU A 242 -1.97 20.29 9.55
C LEU A 242 -1.15 20.37 10.85
N PRO A 243 -0.21 21.34 10.95
CA PRO A 243 0.56 21.56 12.18
C PRO A 243 -0.31 21.87 13.40
N THR A 244 -1.48 22.49 13.19
CA THR A 244 -2.47 22.85 14.22
C THR A 244 -3.23 21.64 14.78
N GLY A 245 -3.07 20.46 14.17
CA GLY A 245 -3.84 19.24 14.45
C GLY A 245 -5.21 19.20 13.75
N GLU A 246 -5.56 20.24 12.97
CA GLU A 246 -6.68 20.18 12.05
C GLU A 246 -6.38 19.22 10.89
N LYS A 247 -7.43 18.66 10.32
CA LYS A 247 -7.35 17.71 9.22
C LYS A 247 -8.07 18.30 8.01
N LEU A 248 -7.50 18.13 6.83
CA LEU A 248 -8.18 18.39 5.56
C LEU A 248 -8.41 17.06 4.85
N PHE A 249 -9.59 16.88 4.28
CA PHE A 249 -9.96 15.61 3.67
C PHE A 249 -11.00 15.83 2.58
N ASN A 250 -10.90 15.04 1.51
CA ASN A 250 -12.05 14.72 0.68
C ASN A 250 -11.84 13.41 -0.10
N THR A 251 -12.93 12.79 -0.52
CA THR A 251 -12.92 11.67 -1.46
C THR A 251 -12.68 12.16 -2.88
N ILE A 252 -12.13 11.28 -3.72
CA ILE A 252 -11.84 11.56 -5.11
C ILE A 252 -12.86 10.83 -5.97
N GLU A 253 -13.52 11.59 -6.83
CA GLU A 253 -14.48 11.05 -7.77
C GLU A 253 -13.80 10.15 -8.81
N LYS A 254 -14.50 9.10 -9.25
CA LYS A 254 -13.94 8.11 -10.18
C LYS A 254 -13.46 8.73 -11.49
N ASP A 255 -14.20 9.71 -12.00
CA ASP A 255 -13.91 10.39 -13.26
C ASP A 255 -12.67 11.29 -13.14
N HIS A 256 -12.40 11.81 -11.94
CA HIS A 256 -11.24 12.64 -11.63
C HIS A 256 -9.96 11.82 -11.35
N LEU A 257 -10.08 10.51 -11.10
CA LEU A 257 -8.94 9.66 -10.73
C LEU A 257 -7.83 9.64 -11.79
N ALA A 258 -8.20 9.64 -13.07
CA ALA A 258 -7.24 9.59 -14.17
C ALA A 258 -6.41 10.88 -14.28
N SER A 259 -7.06 12.04 -14.19
CA SER A 259 -6.44 13.37 -14.28
C SER A 259 -5.76 13.82 -12.98
N SER A 260 -6.07 13.18 -11.84
CA SER A 260 -5.48 13.49 -10.54
C SER A 260 -3.96 13.31 -10.55
N ASP A 261 -3.22 14.38 -10.23
CA ASP A 261 -1.77 14.36 -10.10
C ASP A 261 -1.35 13.73 -8.77
N ILE A 262 -0.47 12.75 -8.85
CA ILE A 262 0.12 12.10 -7.68
C ILE A 262 0.98 13.09 -6.88
N ASN A 263 1.55 14.12 -7.51
CA ASN A 263 2.41 15.08 -6.87
C ASN A 263 1.66 16.25 -6.24
N PHE A 264 0.31 16.28 -6.24
CA PHE A 264 -0.48 17.39 -5.71
C PHE A 264 -0.03 17.87 -4.32
N GLY A 265 0.10 16.97 -3.35
CA GLY A 265 0.57 17.33 -1.99
C GLY A 265 1.96 17.95 -1.97
N ARG A 266 2.85 17.50 -2.87
CA ARG A 266 4.18 18.09 -3.05
C ARG A 266 4.10 19.45 -3.72
N ALA A 267 3.26 19.60 -4.75
CA ALA A 267 3.04 20.85 -5.46
C ALA A 267 2.58 21.97 -4.52
N VAL A 268 1.65 21.67 -3.62
CA VAL A 268 1.17 22.62 -2.61
C VAL A 268 2.31 23.08 -1.69
N LEU A 269 3.09 22.13 -1.15
CA LEU A 269 4.17 22.46 -0.21
C LEU A 269 5.38 23.09 -0.87
N ALA A 270 5.64 22.79 -2.14
CA ALA A 270 6.71 23.40 -2.93
C ALA A 270 6.39 24.83 -3.39
N SER A 271 5.16 25.30 -3.19
CA SER A 271 4.73 26.65 -3.57
C SER A 271 5.63 27.74 -2.97
N PRO A 272 5.74 28.92 -3.61
CA PRO A 272 6.55 30.03 -3.13
C PRO A 272 6.21 30.49 -1.71
N GLU A 273 4.95 30.31 -1.31
CA GLU A 273 4.43 30.71 0.01
C GLU A 273 4.93 29.81 1.15
N ILE A 274 5.35 28.58 0.86
CA ILE A 274 5.63 27.56 1.88
C ILE A 274 7.12 27.15 1.88
N LEU A 275 7.61 26.43 0.87
CA LEU A 275 9.02 25.99 0.78
C LEU A 275 9.79 26.63 -0.37
N ASN A 276 9.10 27.23 -1.35
CA ASN A 276 9.69 27.87 -2.52
C ASN A 276 10.70 26.97 -3.27
N CYS A 277 10.27 25.76 -3.61
CA CYS A 277 11.08 24.78 -4.34
C CYS A 277 10.34 24.14 -5.53
N PRO A 278 9.86 24.94 -6.50
CA PRO A 278 9.01 24.45 -7.60
C PRO A 278 9.67 23.40 -8.48
N SER A 279 11.00 23.39 -8.62
CA SER A 279 11.75 22.38 -9.36
C SER A 279 11.75 21.00 -8.71
N ARG A 280 11.31 20.88 -7.45
CA ARG A 280 11.28 19.61 -6.70
C ARG A 280 9.88 19.01 -6.60
N VAL A 281 8.87 19.57 -7.29
CA VAL A 281 7.50 19.04 -7.27
C VAL A 281 7.47 17.60 -7.78
N ASN A 282 8.00 17.37 -8.98
CA ASN A 282 8.12 16.04 -9.55
C ASN A 282 9.37 15.35 -8.99
N TRP A 283 9.16 14.32 -8.18
CA TRP A 283 10.26 13.58 -7.55
C TRP A 283 11.23 12.94 -8.57
N ARG A 284 10.76 12.66 -9.79
CA ARG A 284 11.59 12.10 -10.87
C ARG A 284 12.62 13.08 -11.41
N GLU A 285 12.36 14.37 -11.28
CA GLU A 285 13.21 15.46 -11.80
C GLU A 285 14.23 15.93 -10.76
N CYS A 286 14.08 15.52 -9.50
CA CYS A 286 14.99 15.86 -8.41
C CYS A 286 15.59 14.61 -7.74
N LEU A 287 15.92 13.59 -8.55
CA LEU A 287 16.65 12.42 -8.07
C LEU A 287 18.10 12.78 -7.78
N GLU A 288 18.60 12.27 -6.67
CA GLU A 288 20.00 12.43 -6.25
C GLU A 288 20.73 11.10 -6.43
N GLU A 289 22.07 11.13 -6.39
CA GLU A 289 22.86 9.91 -6.42
C GLU A 289 22.69 9.08 -5.13
N GLU A 290 22.79 7.77 -5.24
CA GLU A 290 22.62 6.83 -4.11
C GLU A 290 23.56 7.15 -2.93
N ALA A 291 24.78 7.64 -3.21
CA ALA A 291 25.73 8.04 -2.19
C ALA A 291 25.21 9.23 -1.35
N ILE A 292 24.63 10.24 -2.01
CA ILE A 292 24.05 11.42 -1.36
C ILE A 292 22.80 11.01 -0.56
N GLU A 293 21.93 10.18 -1.15
CA GLU A 293 20.75 9.63 -0.47
C GLU A 293 21.15 8.86 0.81
N THR A 294 22.21 8.07 0.74
CA THR A 294 22.72 7.29 1.87
C THR A 294 23.28 8.17 2.98
N GLU A 295 24.02 9.22 2.61
CA GLU A 295 24.55 10.21 3.56
C GLU A 295 23.40 10.94 4.27
N LEU A 296 22.46 11.50 3.52
CA LEU A 296 21.29 12.19 4.06
C LEU A 296 20.45 11.28 4.97
N THR A 297 20.24 10.02 4.57
CA THR A 297 19.53 9.05 5.40
C THR A 297 20.29 8.76 6.69
N THR A 298 21.62 8.67 6.64
CA THR A 298 22.46 8.43 7.83
C THR A 298 22.42 9.63 8.79
N GLU A 299 22.39 10.86 8.29
CA GLU A 299 22.16 12.05 9.09
C GLU A 299 20.79 12.02 9.77
N LEU A 300 19.74 11.65 9.03
CA LEU A 300 18.40 11.51 9.60
C LEU A 300 18.32 10.41 10.67
N ARG A 301 19.00 9.28 10.49
CA ARG A 301 19.10 8.24 11.54
C ARG A 301 19.71 8.79 12.82
N LYS A 302 20.84 9.49 12.72
CA LYS A 302 21.53 10.10 13.87
C LYS A 302 20.67 11.16 14.56
N LYS A 303 19.87 11.89 13.79
CA LYS A 303 18.97 12.92 14.32
C LYS A 303 17.74 12.31 15.00
N PHE A 304 17.13 11.31 14.37
CA PHE A 304 15.92 10.65 14.88
C PHE A 304 16.18 9.78 16.10
N SER A 305 17.40 9.26 16.30
CA SER A 305 17.73 8.39 17.45
C SER A 305 17.41 8.99 18.82
N LYS A 306 17.41 10.33 18.95
CA LYS A 306 17.04 11.04 20.19
C LYS A 306 15.54 11.00 20.50
N PHE A 307 14.72 10.68 19.50
CA PHE A 307 13.26 10.70 19.54
C PHE A 307 12.66 9.32 19.25
N GLU A 308 13.51 8.30 19.12
CA GLU A 308 13.11 6.93 18.85
C GLU A 308 12.30 6.38 20.04
N PHE A 309 11.21 5.69 19.74
CA PHE A 309 10.31 5.10 20.73
C PHE A 309 10.33 3.57 20.72
N THR A 310 11.04 2.99 19.73
CA THR A 310 11.22 1.56 19.53
C THR A 310 12.37 1.03 20.36
#